data_AF-A0A913ZE41-F1
#
_entry.id   AF-A0A913ZE41-F1
#
_cell.length_a   1.000
_cell.length_b   1.000
_cell.length_c   1.000
_cell.angle_alpha   90.00
_cell.angle_beta   90.00
_cell.angle_gamma   90.00
#
_symmetry.space_group_name_H-M   'P 1'
#
loop_
_entity.id
_entity.type
_entity.pdbx_description
1 polymer ?
#
loop_
_entity_poly.entity_id
_entity_poly.type
_entity_poly.pdbx_seq_one_letter_code
_entity_poly.pdbx_strand_id
1 'polypeptide(L)'
;MIFLYLDDWLIVGRSKEEVRQSLEVTVDLTTRLGFLINLEKSHLVPTQTPSFLGAEIDLVTGIAYPSSERVRNVQECATLFLTAQSAPAVAWLRLLGLMASLVDLVPWCRLRMRPIQMHLLAHFRPSQHPLSRNIPILKPIIPHIHWWTIWSNLSQGLPFPPPLPTVTLTTDASNMGWGAHLQSQQVSGLWTPDELVFHINVLELLAVRRALSQLISLVKQKVVMVQSDNSTVVAYINRQGGTRSPQLCFQTWKLLLWCIDHNVTLVACHIPGELNVTADALSRGKILPTEWQLHPKVVQTLFNLMDRPNIDLFASPMNNQLPVYCTRVMDPKAWAVNALTIDWTDMYAYAYPPISILSRVLHKIREEPCKVMLIAPFWPRQTWFQTMIRLLVHQPIILPQRPDILKQPRSKLNHPDPEPLRLTCWLLSSIPCEQQAFLRKLPPWQPVAGDRLQGRHIIADSDIFLSGATGGTWIPSLHL
;
A
#
# COMPACT_ATOMS: atom_id res chain seq x y z
N MET A 1 19.74 -28.75 -12.83
CA MET A 1 19.77 -27.54 -11.96
C MET A 1 20.28 -27.96 -10.58
N ILE A 2 21.13 -27.16 -9.95
CA ILE A 2 21.65 -27.44 -8.61
C ILE A 2 21.21 -26.31 -7.68
N PHE A 3 20.57 -26.68 -6.56
CA PHE A 3 20.21 -25.77 -5.48
C PHE A 3 21.18 -25.98 -4.34
N LEU A 4 21.86 -24.91 -3.94
CA LEU A 4 22.90 -24.92 -2.92
C LEU A 4 22.42 -24.10 -1.73
N TYR A 5 22.42 -24.68 -0.54
CA TYR A 5 22.15 -23.96 0.69
C TYR A 5 23.09 -24.43 1.79
N LEU A 6 24.09 -23.62 2.09
CA LEU A 6 25.16 -23.94 3.05
C LEU A 6 25.80 -25.31 2.73
N ASP A 7 25.54 -26.31 3.56
CA ASP A 7 26.02 -27.69 3.47
C ASP A 7 25.09 -28.64 2.69
N ASP A 8 23.84 -28.26 2.44
CA ASP A 8 22.85 -29.07 1.73
C ASP A 8 22.76 -28.73 0.24
N TRP A 9 22.96 -29.74 -0.62
CA TRP A 9 23.00 -29.61 -2.08
C TRP A 9 21.92 -30.49 -2.71
N LEU A 10 20.99 -29.89 -3.46
CA LEU A 10 19.92 -30.61 -4.16
C LEU A 10 20.10 -30.50 -5.67
N ILE A 11 20.18 -31.65 -6.35
CA ILE A 11 20.29 -31.73 -7.81
C ILE A 11 18.94 -32.14 -8.38
N VAL A 12 18.39 -31.29 -9.26
CA VAL A 12 17.09 -31.51 -9.91
C VAL A 12 17.27 -31.50 -11.42
N GLY A 13 16.72 -32.50 -12.10
CA GLY A 13 16.78 -32.66 -13.55
C GLY A 13 15.44 -33.17 -14.10
N ARG A 14 15.27 -33.14 -15.42
CA ARG A 14 14.03 -33.55 -16.09
C ARG A 14 13.92 -35.06 -16.26
N SER A 15 15.04 -35.78 -16.16
CA SER A 15 15.08 -37.24 -16.24
C SER A 15 16.02 -37.84 -15.20
N LYS A 16 15.79 -39.11 -14.86
CA LYS A 16 16.67 -39.86 -13.94
C LYS A 16 18.12 -39.89 -14.44
N GLU A 17 18.32 -40.03 -15.75
CA GLU A 17 19.65 -40.09 -16.36
C GLU A 17 20.38 -38.75 -16.27
N GLU A 18 19.67 -37.65 -16.55
CA GLU A 18 20.22 -36.29 -16.41
C GLU A 18 20.67 -36.00 -14.97
N VAL A 19 19.86 -36.40 -13.97
CA VAL A 19 20.23 -36.25 -12.56
C VAL A 19 21.44 -37.10 -12.21
N ARG A 20 21.51 -38.35 -12.71
CA ARG A 20 22.64 -39.26 -12.47
C ARG A 20 23.95 -38.70 -13.04
N GLN A 21 23.91 -38.22 -14.29
CA GLN A 21 25.07 -37.58 -14.93
C GLN A 21 25.49 -36.30 -14.20
N SER A 22 24.51 -35.46 -13.85
CA SER A 22 24.78 -34.23 -13.09
C SER A 22 25.38 -34.52 -11.72
N LEU A 23 24.91 -35.58 -11.05
CA LEU A 23 25.45 -36.03 -9.76
C LEU A 23 26.89 -36.51 -9.90
N GLU A 24 27.20 -37.34 -10.90
CA GLU A 24 28.57 -37.82 -11.16
C GLU A 24 29.53 -36.65 -11.40
N VAL A 25 29.14 -35.69 -12.24
CA VAL A 25 29.92 -34.47 -12.49
C VAL A 25 30.11 -33.65 -11.21
N THR A 26 29.06 -33.52 -10.40
CA THR A 26 29.11 -32.73 -9.16
C THR A 26 30.03 -33.38 -8.12
N VAL A 27 29.92 -34.69 -7.92
CA VAL A 27 30.76 -35.46 -6.99
C VAL A 27 32.22 -35.44 -7.41
N ASP A 28 32.50 -35.65 -8.70
CA ASP A 28 33.86 -35.63 -9.23
C ASP A 28 34.49 -34.24 -9.08
N LEU A 29 33.77 -33.18 -9.47
CA LEU A 29 34.26 -31.81 -9.35
C LEU A 29 34.52 -31.41 -7.90
N THR A 30 33.58 -31.70 -6.99
CA THR A 30 33.73 -31.34 -5.57
C THR A 30 34.88 -32.08 -4.91
N THR A 31 35.05 -33.37 -5.24
CA THR A 31 36.19 -34.17 -4.76
C THR A 31 37.52 -33.60 -5.28
N ARG A 32 37.60 -33.22 -6.57
CA ARG A 32 38.79 -32.57 -7.16
C ARG A 32 39.11 -31.21 -6.53
N LEU A 33 38.09 -30.48 -6.09
CA LEU A 33 38.25 -29.21 -5.37
C LEU A 33 38.59 -29.39 -3.89
N GLY A 34 38.68 -30.63 -3.38
CA GLY A 34 39.07 -30.93 -2.00
C GLY A 34 37.92 -30.93 -1.00
N PHE A 35 36.66 -30.96 -1.45
CA PHE A 35 35.51 -31.14 -0.55
C PHE A 35 35.42 -32.57 -0.03
N LEU A 36 35.08 -32.73 1.25
CA LEU A 36 34.79 -34.02 1.87
C LEU A 36 33.27 -34.26 1.84
N ILE A 37 32.83 -35.14 0.94
CA ILE A 37 31.41 -35.48 0.80
C ILE A 37 31.03 -36.53 1.85
N ASN A 38 30.03 -36.23 2.67
CA ASN A 38 29.50 -37.21 3.63
C ASN A 38 28.56 -38.19 2.93
N LEU A 39 29.09 -39.32 2.45
CA LEU A 39 28.34 -40.34 1.71
C LEU A 39 27.24 -41.01 2.55
N GLU A 40 27.42 -41.13 3.88
CA GLU A 40 26.42 -41.74 4.75
C GLU A 40 25.16 -40.89 4.90
N LYS A 41 25.32 -39.56 4.92
CA LYS A 41 24.20 -38.61 4.96
C LYS A 41 23.65 -38.27 3.58
N SER A 42 24.36 -38.59 2.51
CA SER A 42 23.99 -38.20 1.15
C SER A 42 23.03 -39.20 0.50
N HIS A 43 21.99 -38.68 -0.15
CA HIS A 43 21.07 -39.48 -0.97
C HIS A 43 21.50 -39.44 -2.43
N LEU A 44 22.28 -40.44 -2.87
CA LEU A 44 22.89 -40.48 -4.21
C LEU A 44 22.03 -41.16 -5.28
N VAL A 45 20.87 -41.72 -4.89
CA VAL A 45 19.93 -42.34 -5.83
C VAL A 45 18.86 -41.31 -6.21
N PRO A 46 18.69 -40.96 -7.50
CA PRO A 46 17.64 -40.03 -7.91
C PRO A 46 16.25 -40.52 -7.46
N THR A 47 15.48 -39.63 -6.83
CA THR A 47 14.14 -39.89 -6.31
C THR A 47 13.19 -38.73 -6.63
N GLN A 48 11.89 -39.01 -6.65
CA GLN A 48 10.84 -38.00 -6.76
C GLN A 48 10.43 -37.39 -5.41
N THR A 49 10.90 -38.00 -4.30
CA THR A 49 10.60 -37.55 -2.94
C THR A 49 11.89 -37.22 -2.16
N PRO A 50 12.74 -36.28 -2.63
CA PRO A 50 13.98 -35.97 -1.93
C PRO A 50 13.75 -35.27 -0.59
N SER A 51 14.66 -35.49 0.35
CA SER A 51 14.78 -34.70 1.57
C SER A 51 15.72 -33.51 1.31
N PHE A 52 15.28 -32.29 1.66
CA PHE A 52 16.10 -31.08 1.52
C PHE A 52 15.68 -30.02 2.55
N LEU A 53 16.64 -29.41 3.26
CA LEU A 53 16.39 -28.40 4.31
C LEU A 53 15.41 -28.86 5.39
N GLY A 54 15.46 -30.16 5.71
CA GLY A 54 14.56 -30.79 6.68
C GLY A 54 13.10 -30.91 6.24
N ALA A 55 12.83 -30.78 4.94
CA ALA A 55 11.54 -31.04 4.31
C ALA A 55 11.61 -32.30 3.43
N GLU A 56 10.54 -33.08 3.40
CA GLU A 56 10.32 -34.15 2.44
C GLU A 56 9.51 -33.59 1.27
N ILE A 57 10.14 -33.46 0.11
CA ILE A 57 9.58 -32.75 -1.04
C ILE A 57 8.98 -33.76 -2.01
N ASP A 58 7.67 -33.75 -2.23
CA ASP A 58 7.05 -34.52 -3.31
C ASP A 58 7.05 -33.69 -4.60
N LEU A 59 7.96 -34.04 -5.52
CA LEU A 59 8.11 -33.37 -6.81
C LEU A 59 7.00 -33.73 -7.81
N VAL A 60 6.23 -34.79 -7.57
CA VAL A 60 5.11 -35.18 -8.44
C VAL A 60 3.87 -34.36 -8.12
N THR A 61 3.54 -34.24 -6.83
CA THR A 61 2.37 -33.45 -6.40
C THR A 61 2.70 -31.97 -6.17
N GLY A 62 3.98 -31.61 -6.03
CA GLY A 62 4.41 -30.25 -5.71
C GLY A 62 4.09 -29.87 -4.28
N ILE A 63 4.18 -30.81 -3.34
CA ILE A 63 3.88 -30.60 -1.91
C ILE A 63 5.12 -30.87 -1.08
N ALA A 64 5.46 -29.95 -0.19
CA ALA A 64 6.54 -30.09 0.77
C ALA A 64 5.96 -30.48 2.14
N TYR A 65 6.47 -31.57 2.71
CA TYR A 65 6.06 -32.11 4.00
C TYR A 65 7.14 -31.89 5.05
N PRO A 66 6.78 -31.72 6.32
CA PRO A 66 7.76 -31.80 7.39
C PRO A 66 8.21 -33.24 7.59
N SER A 67 9.50 -33.43 7.90
CA SER A 67 10.00 -34.77 8.20
C SER A 67 9.31 -35.35 9.44
N SER A 68 9.12 -36.68 9.43
CA SER A 68 8.44 -37.40 10.52
C SER A 68 9.07 -37.15 11.89
N GLU A 69 10.40 -36.98 11.94
CA GLU A 69 11.14 -36.67 13.17
C GLU A 69 10.76 -35.29 13.74
N ARG A 70 10.66 -34.26 12.88
CA ARG A 70 10.32 -32.89 13.32
C ARG A 70 8.90 -32.82 13.86
N VAL A 71 7.97 -33.52 13.21
CA VAL A 71 6.59 -33.62 13.68
C VAL A 71 6.53 -34.30 15.05
N ARG A 72 7.22 -35.43 15.21
CA ARG A 72 7.30 -36.15 16.49
C ARG A 72 7.88 -35.28 17.61
N ASN A 73 8.99 -34.59 17.34
CA ASN A 73 9.63 -33.69 18.31
C ASN A 73 8.68 -32.59 18.80
N VAL A 74 7.85 -32.01 17.92
CA VAL A 74 6.83 -31.03 18.30
C VAL A 74 5.72 -31.67 19.13
N GLN A 75 5.20 -32.83 18.72
CA GLN A 75 4.11 -33.51 19.42
C GLN A 75 4.52 -33.94 20.83
N GLU A 76 5.69 -34.56 20.98
CA GLU A 76 6.25 -34.95 22.28
C GLU A 76 6.43 -33.73 23.18
N CYS A 77 7.04 -32.67 22.65
CA CYS A 77 7.25 -31.44 23.41
C CYS A 77 5.93 -30.79 23.82
N ALA A 78 4.93 -30.70 22.93
CA ALA A 78 3.61 -30.13 23.23
C ALA A 78 2.83 -30.95 24.26
N THR A 79 2.95 -32.28 24.21
CA THR A 79 2.25 -33.20 25.13
C THR A 79 2.68 -32.98 26.58
N LEU A 80 3.97 -32.68 26.83
CA LEU A 80 4.48 -32.36 28.16
C LEU A 80 3.78 -31.15 28.80
N PHE A 81 3.30 -30.18 28.00
CA PHE A 81 2.56 -29.03 28.51
C PHE A 81 1.12 -29.39 28.89
N LEU A 82 0.51 -30.39 28.28
CA LEU A 82 -0.87 -30.77 28.58
C LEU A 82 -1.01 -31.45 29.95
N THR A 83 0.06 -32.06 30.46
CA THR A 83 0.09 -32.73 31.76
C THR A 83 0.60 -31.82 32.90
N ALA A 84 1.19 -30.66 32.57
CA ALA A 84 1.82 -29.77 33.54
C ALA A 84 0.90 -28.61 33.94
N GLN A 85 1.03 -28.14 35.18
CA GLN A 85 0.34 -26.91 35.64
C GLN A 85 1.11 -25.64 35.27
N SER A 86 2.43 -25.74 35.14
CA SER A 86 3.31 -24.66 34.70
C SER A 86 4.56 -25.24 34.06
N ALA A 87 5.26 -24.44 33.24
CA ALA A 87 6.52 -24.82 32.61
C ALA A 87 7.49 -23.64 32.59
N PRO A 88 8.81 -23.89 32.69
CA PRO A 88 9.80 -22.81 32.66
C PRO A 88 9.82 -22.12 31.29
N ALA A 89 10.18 -20.83 31.26
CA ALA A 89 10.21 -20.03 30.03
C ALA A 89 11.08 -20.68 28.92
N VAL A 90 12.18 -21.32 29.28
CA VAL A 90 13.03 -22.09 28.34
C VAL A 90 12.25 -23.19 27.61
N ALA A 91 11.32 -23.87 28.27
CA ALA A 91 10.50 -24.91 27.66
C ALA A 91 9.53 -24.31 26.64
N TRP A 92 8.89 -23.17 26.96
CA TRP A 92 8.01 -22.47 26.03
C TRP A 92 8.77 -21.99 24.79
N LEU A 93 9.98 -21.45 24.98
CA LEU A 93 10.85 -21.04 23.89
C LEU A 93 11.29 -22.22 23.02
N ARG A 94 11.62 -23.37 23.63
CA ARG A 94 11.91 -24.62 22.91
C ARG A 94 10.72 -25.05 22.05
N LEU A 95 9.53 -25.10 22.64
CA LEU A 95 8.29 -25.46 21.92
C LEU A 95 8.05 -24.52 20.73
N LEU A 96 8.17 -23.21 20.94
CA LEU A 96 8.03 -22.22 19.87
C LEU A 96 9.12 -22.35 18.79
N GLY A 97 10.35 -22.72 19.16
CA GLY A 97 11.44 -22.98 18.21
C GLY A 97 11.14 -24.19 17.33
N LEU A 98 10.63 -25.28 17.91
CA LEU A 98 10.22 -26.47 17.16
C LEU A 98 9.06 -26.14 16.21
N MET A 99 8.05 -25.38 16.66
CA MET A 99 6.96 -24.89 15.81
C MET A 99 7.46 -23.97 14.69
N ALA A 100 8.37 -23.04 15.01
CA ALA A 100 8.94 -22.10 14.05
C ALA A 100 9.64 -22.82 12.90
N SER A 101 10.24 -23.96 13.19
CA SER A 101 10.85 -24.79 12.16
C SER A 101 9.80 -25.24 11.11
N LEU A 102 8.57 -25.55 11.52
CA LEU A 102 7.51 -26.08 10.65
C LEU A 102 6.77 -25.00 9.82
N VAL A 103 7.17 -23.73 9.92
CA VAL A 103 6.43 -22.59 9.38
C VAL A 103 6.19 -22.65 7.87
N ASP A 104 7.18 -23.14 7.13
CA ASP A 104 7.11 -23.22 5.66
C ASP A 104 6.61 -24.60 5.17
N LEU A 105 6.23 -25.50 6.10
CA LEU A 105 5.83 -26.88 5.80
C LEU A 105 4.43 -27.24 6.31
N VAL A 106 3.90 -26.50 7.28
CA VAL A 106 2.59 -26.76 7.88
C VAL A 106 1.61 -25.62 7.58
N PRO A 107 0.41 -25.93 7.04
CA PRO A 107 -0.62 -24.92 6.81
C PRO A 107 -0.99 -24.16 8.08
N TRP A 108 -1.10 -22.84 7.97
CA TRP A 108 -1.51 -21.96 9.08
C TRP A 108 -0.62 -22.09 10.34
N CYS A 109 0.62 -22.54 10.18
CA CYS A 109 1.55 -22.76 11.29
C CYS A 109 1.71 -21.50 12.15
N ARG A 110 2.02 -20.35 11.54
CA ARG A 110 2.18 -19.08 12.26
C ARG A 110 0.90 -18.67 12.99
N LEU A 111 -0.27 -18.85 12.37
CA LEU A 111 -1.58 -18.59 12.99
C LEU A 111 -1.75 -19.36 14.30
N ARG A 112 -1.43 -20.66 14.28
CA ARG A 112 -1.57 -21.57 15.43
C ARG A 112 -0.50 -21.33 16.51
N MET A 113 0.64 -20.73 16.15
CA MET A 113 1.67 -20.32 17.10
C MET A 113 1.28 -19.05 17.88
N ARG A 114 0.48 -18.15 17.30
CA ARG A 114 0.23 -16.82 17.90
C ARG A 114 -0.33 -16.86 19.32
N PRO A 115 -1.36 -17.67 19.66
CA PRO A 115 -1.88 -17.74 21.02
C PRO A 115 -0.80 -18.12 22.05
N ILE A 116 0.07 -19.06 21.69
CA ILE A 116 1.18 -19.55 22.53
C ILE A 116 2.24 -18.45 22.71
N GLN A 117 2.58 -17.74 21.64
CA GLN A 117 3.50 -16.60 21.71
C GLN A 117 2.96 -15.46 22.57
N MET A 118 1.68 -15.11 22.41
CA MET A 118 1.04 -14.04 23.18
C MET A 118 0.95 -14.40 24.66
N HIS A 119 0.64 -15.67 24.98
CA HIS A 119 0.64 -16.18 26.35
C HIS A 119 2.03 -16.05 27.00
N LEU A 120 3.08 -16.49 26.29
CA LEU A 120 4.46 -16.34 26.75
C LEU A 120 4.81 -14.87 27.02
N LEU A 121 4.51 -13.97 26.07
CA LEU A 121 4.82 -12.54 26.19
C LEU A 121 4.05 -11.82 27.32
N ALA A 122 2.86 -12.31 27.67
CA ALA A 122 2.09 -11.78 28.80
C ALA A 122 2.73 -12.11 30.16
N HIS A 123 3.46 -13.22 30.26
CA HIS A 123 4.01 -13.73 31.52
C HIS A 123 5.55 -13.69 31.61
N PHE A 124 6.24 -13.45 30.50
CA PHE A 124 7.69 -13.50 30.40
C PHE A 124 8.26 -12.34 29.57
N ARG A 125 9.28 -11.69 30.12
CA ARG A 125 10.04 -10.61 29.48
C ARG A 125 11.51 -10.96 29.57
N PRO A 126 12.20 -11.24 28.45
CA PRO A 126 13.59 -11.69 28.45
C PRO A 126 14.55 -10.74 29.17
N SER A 127 14.29 -9.43 29.13
CA SER A 127 15.11 -8.42 29.80
C SER A 127 14.91 -8.32 31.31
N GLN A 128 13.85 -8.93 31.85
CA GLN A 128 13.46 -8.77 33.26
C GLN A 128 13.41 -10.11 34.02
N HIS A 129 13.31 -11.23 33.31
CA HIS A 129 13.04 -12.53 33.92
C HIS A 129 14.05 -13.59 33.49
N PRO A 130 14.49 -14.48 34.40
CA PRO A 130 15.36 -15.60 34.05
C PRO A 130 14.60 -16.67 33.24
N LEU A 131 15.33 -17.45 32.44
CA LEU A 131 14.78 -18.54 31.62
C LEU A 131 14.14 -19.68 32.44
N SER A 132 14.51 -19.80 33.72
CA SER A 132 13.94 -20.76 34.67
C SER A 132 12.59 -20.32 35.26
N ARG A 133 12.12 -19.10 34.96
CA ARG A 133 10.83 -18.60 35.46
C ARG A 133 9.71 -19.52 34.99
N ASN A 134 8.95 -20.07 35.94
CA ASN A 134 7.75 -20.86 35.63
C ASN A 134 6.62 -19.96 35.15
N ILE A 135 6.02 -20.36 34.03
CA ILE A 135 4.89 -19.70 33.40
C ILE A 135 3.68 -20.63 33.52
N PRO A 136 2.53 -20.13 34.02
CA PRO A 136 1.36 -20.95 34.23
C PRO A 136 0.78 -21.44 32.91
N ILE A 137 0.27 -22.67 32.88
CA ILE A 137 -0.47 -23.22 31.75
C ILE A 137 -1.96 -23.05 32.08
N LEU A 138 -2.54 -21.96 31.59
CA LEU A 138 -3.93 -21.59 31.88
C LEU A 138 -4.90 -22.38 31.00
N LYS A 139 -6.10 -22.68 31.52
CA LYS A 139 -7.15 -23.41 30.77
C LYS A 139 -7.40 -22.89 29.33
N PRO A 140 -7.41 -21.58 29.04
CA PRO A 140 -7.62 -21.08 27.69
C PRO A 140 -6.52 -21.44 26.68
N ILE A 141 -5.30 -21.75 27.12
CA ILE A 141 -4.18 -22.08 26.21
C ILE A 141 -4.16 -23.56 25.82
N ILE A 142 -4.82 -24.43 26.60
CA ILE A 142 -4.79 -25.88 26.42
C ILE A 142 -5.27 -26.30 25.02
N PRO A 143 -6.41 -25.80 24.48
CA PRO A 143 -6.84 -26.17 23.14
C PRO A 143 -5.84 -25.76 22.05
N HIS A 144 -5.14 -24.64 22.25
CA HIS A 144 -4.13 -24.16 21.31
C HIS A 144 -2.88 -25.04 21.32
N ILE A 145 -2.48 -25.56 22.48
CA ILE A 145 -1.37 -26.52 22.60
C ILE A 145 -1.78 -27.88 22.04
N HIS A 146 -2.98 -28.37 22.37
CA HIS A 146 -3.51 -29.64 21.90
C HIS A 146 -3.56 -29.73 20.37
N TRP A 147 -3.79 -28.62 19.66
CA TRP A 147 -3.74 -28.62 18.19
C TRP A 147 -2.42 -29.18 17.62
N TRP A 148 -1.30 -28.97 18.33
CA TRP A 148 0.04 -29.41 17.94
C TRP A 148 0.38 -30.85 18.30
N THR A 149 -0.48 -31.54 19.08
CA THR A 149 -0.28 -32.96 19.38
C THR A 149 -0.92 -33.86 18.33
N ILE A 150 -1.78 -33.31 17.47
CA ILE A 150 -2.53 -34.07 16.46
C ILE A 150 -1.70 -34.22 15.17
N TRP A 151 -1.41 -35.46 14.77
CA TRP A 151 -0.60 -35.77 13.60
C TRP A 151 -1.18 -35.21 12.28
N SER A 152 -2.50 -35.35 12.08
CA SER A 152 -3.18 -34.92 10.85
C SER A 152 -3.17 -33.40 10.62
N ASN A 153 -2.87 -32.62 11.66
CA ASN A 153 -2.70 -31.17 11.53
C ASN A 153 -1.32 -30.78 11.00
N LEU A 154 -0.30 -31.61 11.28
CA LEU A 154 1.10 -31.32 10.97
C LEU A 154 1.57 -32.03 9.69
N SER A 155 0.87 -33.08 9.25
CA SER A 155 1.28 -33.93 8.12
C SER A 155 0.65 -33.55 6.77
N GLN A 156 -0.11 -32.45 6.68
CA GLN A 156 -0.80 -32.05 5.44
C GLN A 156 0.16 -31.58 4.34
N GLY A 157 1.32 -31.03 4.72
CA GLY A 157 2.26 -30.40 3.81
C GLY A 157 1.75 -29.06 3.25
N LEU A 158 2.61 -28.38 2.50
CA LEU A 158 2.31 -27.12 1.82
C LEU A 158 2.66 -27.20 0.33
N PRO A 159 1.80 -26.67 -0.56
CA PRO A 159 2.09 -26.64 -1.98
C PRO A 159 3.25 -25.67 -2.28
N PHE A 160 4.14 -26.07 -3.19
CA PHE A 160 5.18 -25.22 -3.77
C PHE A 160 5.19 -25.37 -5.31
N PRO A 161 5.15 -24.27 -6.09
CA PRO A 161 5.05 -22.88 -5.63
C PRO A 161 3.69 -22.56 -4.97
N PRO A 162 3.60 -21.46 -4.20
CA PRO A 162 2.33 -21.02 -3.62
C PRO A 162 1.26 -20.84 -4.71
N PRO A 163 -0.02 -21.10 -4.40
CA PRO A 163 -1.07 -21.03 -5.40
C PRO A 163 -1.26 -19.59 -5.90
N LEU A 164 -1.47 -19.45 -7.21
CA LEU A 164 -1.63 -18.14 -7.84
C LEU A 164 -2.97 -17.50 -7.43
N PRO A 165 -3.02 -16.18 -7.20
CA PRO A 165 -4.26 -15.49 -6.93
C PRO A 165 -5.24 -15.59 -8.10
N THR A 166 -6.49 -15.94 -7.81
CA THR A 166 -7.56 -16.04 -8.81
C THR A 166 -8.45 -14.80 -8.83
N VAL A 167 -8.49 -14.04 -7.72
CA VAL A 167 -9.21 -12.77 -7.62
C VAL A 167 -8.40 -11.74 -6.84
N THR A 168 -8.65 -10.46 -7.13
CA THR A 168 -8.00 -9.33 -6.46
C THR A 168 -9.05 -8.49 -5.76
N LEU A 169 -8.88 -8.32 -4.46
CA LEU A 169 -9.70 -7.50 -3.58
C LEU A 169 -8.86 -6.30 -3.15
N THR A 170 -9.35 -5.10 -3.40
CA THR A 170 -8.69 -3.87 -2.96
C THR A 170 -9.53 -3.25 -1.85
N THR A 171 -8.90 -2.87 -0.74
CA THR A 171 -9.59 -2.37 0.46
C THR A 171 -8.97 -1.09 0.99
N ASP A 172 -9.80 -0.31 1.68
CA ASP A 172 -9.38 0.89 2.39
C ASP A 172 -10.26 1.13 3.61
N ALA A 173 -9.70 1.73 4.65
CA ALA A 173 -10.44 2.18 5.82
C ALA A 173 -10.20 3.67 6.10
N SER A 174 -11.26 4.34 6.53
CA SER A 174 -11.20 5.71 7.02
C SER A 174 -11.70 5.81 8.46
N ASN A 175 -11.63 7.01 9.04
CA ASN A 175 -12.23 7.31 10.34
C ASN A 175 -13.77 7.38 10.31
N MET A 176 -14.42 7.10 9.16
CA MET A 176 -15.88 7.09 9.04
C MET A 176 -16.43 5.72 8.64
N GLY A 177 -15.72 5.00 7.78
CA GLY A 177 -16.18 3.73 7.25
C GLY A 177 -15.09 2.96 6.52
N TRP A 178 -15.51 1.92 5.82
CA TRP A 178 -14.66 1.04 5.04
C TRP A 178 -15.21 0.86 3.64
N GLY A 179 -14.29 0.62 2.71
CA GLY A 179 -14.58 0.45 1.31
C GLY A 179 -13.76 -0.69 0.74
N ALA A 180 -14.33 -1.42 -0.19
CA ALA A 180 -13.61 -2.39 -0.96
C ALA A 180 -14.21 -2.60 -2.33
N HIS A 181 -13.37 -3.01 -3.28
CA HIS A 181 -13.84 -3.47 -4.58
C HIS A 181 -13.13 -4.74 -5.00
N LEU A 182 -13.88 -5.60 -5.68
CA LEU A 182 -13.41 -6.82 -6.29
C LEU A 182 -13.94 -6.84 -7.71
N GLN A 183 -13.04 -6.70 -8.69
CA GLN A 183 -13.41 -6.55 -10.10
C GLN A 183 -14.44 -5.40 -10.28
N SER A 184 -15.65 -5.71 -10.76
CA SER A 184 -16.74 -4.74 -10.95
C SER A 184 -17.64 -4.55 -9.71
N GLN A 185 -17.45 -5.34 -8.66
CA GLN A 185 -18.28 -5.32 -7.46
C GLN A 185 -17.66 -4.40 -6.41
N GLN A 186 -18.50 -3.56 -5.80
CA GLN A 186 -18.10 -2.58 -4.81
C GLN A 186 -18.94 -2.77 -3.55
N VAL A 187 -18.27 -2.73 -2.41
CA VAL A 187 -18.90 -2.84 -1.10
C VAL A 187 -18.35 -1.75 -0.20
N SER A 188 -19.21 -1.23 0.66
CA SER A 188 -18.84 -0.20 1.62
C SER A 188 -19.77 -0.24 2.81
N GLY A 189 -19.31 0.28 3.95
CA GLY A 189 -20.15 0.46 5.11
C GLY A 189 -19.54 1.42 6.12
N LEU A 190 -20.37 1.88 7.06
CA LEU A 190 -19.91 2.72 8.16
C LEU A 190 -19.38 1.87 9.32
N TRP A 191 -18.51 2.46 10.11
CA TRP A 191 -18.09 1.90 11.39
C TRP A 191 -19.18 2.12 12.44
N THR A 192 -19.32 1.17 13.37
CA THR A 192 -20.15 1.41 14.55
C THR A 192 -19.40 2.35 15.53
N PRO A 193 -20.11 3.03 16.45
CA PRO A 193 -19.47 3.89 17.44
C PRO A 193 -18.37 3.20 18.25
N ASP A 194 -18.55 1.92 18.58
CA ASP A 194 -17.55 1.12 19.31
C ASP A 194 -16.30 0.84 18.48
N GLU A 195 -16.45 0.71 17.16
CA GLU A 195 -15.33 0.43 16.25
C GLU A 195 -14.51 1.68 15.94
N LEU A 196 -15.12 2.87 15.95
CA LEU A 196 -14.42 4.15 15.71
C LEU A 196 -13.31 4.43 16.72
N VAL A 197 -13.34 3.79 17.89
CA VAL A 197 -12.28 3.89 18.91
C VAL A 197 -11.03 3.10 18.54
N PHE A 198 -11.13 2.18 17.58
CA PHE A 198 -10.00 1.36 17.17
C PHE A 198 -8.97 2.13 16.37
N HIS A 199 -7.71 1.77 16.55
CA HIS A 199 -6.60 2.33 15.76
C HIS A 199 -6.79 2.04 14.26
N ILE A 200 -6.38 2.95 13.38
CA ILE A 200 -6.58 2.85 11.93
C ILE A 200 -6.11 1.51 11.34
N ASN A 201 -4.92 1.02 11.72
CA ASN A 201 -4.44 -0.32 11.31
C ASN A 201 -5.42 -1.47 11.63
N VAL A 202 -6.18 -1.36 12.72
CA VAL A 202 -7.19 -2.36 13.11
C VAL A 202 -8.41 -2.22 12.20
N LEU A 203 -8.84 -0.99 11.91
CA LEU A 203 -9.93 -0.70 11.00
C LEU A 203 -9.63 -1.18 9.57
N GLU A 204 -8.41 -0.98 9.09
CA GLU A 204 -7.94 -1.50 7.79
C GLU A 204 -8.07 -3.02 7.70
N LEU A 205 -7.60 -3.74 8.72
CA LEU A 205 -7.72 -5.20 8.74
C LEU A 205 -9.17 -5.66 8.88
N LEU A 206 -9.99 -4.91 9.60
CA LEU A 206 -11.42 -5.16 9.74
C LEU A 206 -12.17 -4.92 8.42
N ALA A 207 -11.75 -3.91 7.63
CA ALA A 207 -12.27 -3.64 6.29
C ALA A 207 -12.07 -4.86 5.39
N VAL A 208 -10.88 -5.47 5.40
CA VAL A 208 -10.62 -6.74 4.69
C VAL A 208 -11.60 -7.83 5.10
N ARG A 209 -11.80 -8.06 6.40
CA ARG A 209 -12.72 -9.09 6.89
C ARG A 209 -14.17 -8.85 6.47
N ARG A 210 -14.64 -7.60 6.55
CA ARG A 210 -16.01 -7.23 6.15
C ARG A 210 -16.22 -7.36 4.65
N ALA A 211 -15.24 -6.90 3.86
CA ALA A 211 -15.27 -7.03 2.41
C ALA A 211 -15.35 -8.50 1.96
N LEU A 212 -14.52 -9.37 2.53
CA LEU A 212 -14.57 -10.81 2.26
C LEU A 212 -15.90 -11.43 2.66
N SER A 213 -16.45 -11.02 3.80
CA SER A 213 -17.74 -11.53 4.29
C SER A 213 -18.91 -11.14 3.38
N GLN A 214 -18.94 -9.89 2.89
CA GLN A 214 -19.98 -9.42 1.98
C GLN A 214 -19.84 -9.99 0.56
N LEU A 215 -18.61 -10.23 0.12
CA LEU A 215 -18.31 -10.78 -1.20
C LEU A 215 -18.11 -12.30 -1.17
N ILE A 216 -18.64 -13.00 -0.16
CA ILE A 216 -18.42 -14.43 0.06
C ILE A 216 -18.70 -15.27 -1.19
N SER A 217 -19.76 -14.96 -1.94
CA SER A 217 -20.14 -15.65 -3.18
C SER A 217 -19.05 -15.59 -4.26
N LEU A 218 -18.19 -14.56 -4.23
CA LEU A 218 -17.14 -14.34 -5.21
C LEU A 218 -15.77 -14.80 -4.73
N VAL A 219 -15.55 -14.96 -3.42
CA VAL A 219 -14.25 -15.31 -2.82
C VAL A 219 -14.17 -16.73 -2.27
N LYS A 220 -15.29 -17.41 -2.03
CA LYS A 220 -15.32 -18.77 -1.50
C LYS A 220 -14.53 -19.73 -2.38
N GLN A 221 -13.72 -20.60 -1.77
CA GLN A 221 -12.86 -21.58 -2.48
C GLN A 221 -11.84 -20.96 -3.45
N LYS A 222 -11.46 -19.70 -3.25
CA LYS A 222 -10.50 -18.98 -4.11
C LYS A 222 -9.28 -18.51 -3.34
N VAL A 223 -8.23 -18.23 -4.12
CA VAL A 223 -7.03 -17.53 -3.65
C VAL A 223 -7.24 -16.04 -3.93
N VAL A 224 -7.39 -15.26 -2.87
CA VAL A 224 -7.69 -13.84 -2.94
C VAL A 224 -6.41 -13.06 -2.64
N MET A 225 -5.99 -12.22 -3.61
CA MET A 225 -4.98 -11.20 -3.39
C MET A 225 -5.63 -9.95 -2.79
N VAL A 226 -5.25 -9.60 -1.57
CA VAL A 226 -5.66 -8.37 -0.89
C VAL A 226 -4.66 -7.26 -1.21
N GLN A 227 -5.14 -6.20 -1.84
CA GLN A 227 -4.37 -4.99 -2.09
C GLN A 227 -4.74 -3.94 -1.04
N SER A 228 -3.73 -3.42 -0.34
CA SER A 228 -3.87 -2.36 0.65
C SER A 228 -2.64 -1.46 0.59
N ASP A 229 -2.81 -0.17 0.85
CA ASP A 229 -1.72 0.78 1.04
C ASP A 229 -1.13 0.74 2.45
N ASN A 230 -1.75 -0.02 3.36
CA ASN A 230 -1.26 -0.20 4.72
C ASN A 230 -0.32 -1.40 4.82
N SER A 231 0.99 -1.11 4.88
CA SER A 231 2.04 -2.13 5.05
C SER A 231 1.88 -2.99 6.31
N THR A 232 1.24 -2.49 7.37
CA THR A 232 0.95 -3.27 8.59
C THR A 232 -0.06 -4.38 8.28
N VAL A 233 -1.13 -4.07 7.56
CA VAL A 233 -2.16 -5.05 7.19
C VAL A 233 -1.57 -6.12 6.28
N VAL A 234 -0.80 -5.71 5.28
CA VAL A 234 -0.08 -6.63 4.38
C VAL A 234 0.83 -7.56 5.17
N ALA A 235 1.64 -7.02 6.09
CA ALA A 235 2.53 -7.82 6.92
C ALA A 235 1.76 -8.78 7.84
N TYR A 236 0.67 -8.33 8.46
CA TYR A 236 -0.13 -9.16 9.37
C TYR A 236 -0.86 -10.29 8.63
N ILE A 237 -1.39 -10.07 7.42
CA ILE A 237 -2.00 -11.14 6.61
C ILE A 237 -0.93 -12.15 6.22
N ASN A 238 0.16 -11.72 5.57
CA ASN A 238 1.20 -12.62 5.05
C ASN A 238 1.96 -13.36 6.15
N ARG A 239 2.16 -12.75 7.32
CA ARG A 239 2.82 -13.39 8.47
C ARG A 239 1.84 -14.06 9.42
N GLN A 240 0.55 -14.11 9.09
CA GLN A 240 -0.52 -14.69 9.89
C GLN A 240 -0.50 -14.17 11.35
N GLY A 241 -0.52 -12.85 11.48
CA GLY A 241 -0.50 -12.12 12.74
C GLY A 241 0.86 -11.55 13.12
N GLY A 242 0.92 -10.92 14.28
CA GLY A 242 2.13 -10.29 14.82
C GLY A 242 1.99 -10.05 16.32
N THR A 243 3.11 -10.06 17.04
CA THR A 243 3.13 -10.02 18.51
C THR A 243 3.17 -8.59 19.10
N ARG A 244 3.32 -7.56 18.26
CA ARG A 244 3.45 -6.16 18.69
C ARG A 244 2.15 -5.54 19.20
N SER A 245 1.03 -5.95 18.62
CA SER A 245 -0.31 -5.46 18.99
C SER A 245 -1.23 -6.66 19.21
N PRO A 246 -1.63 -6.92 20.48
CA PRO A 246 -2.58 -7.99 20.80
C PRO A 246 -3.90 -7.86 20.03
N GLN A 247 -4.40 -6.62 19.90
CA GLN A 247 -5.65 -6.35 19.21
C GLN A 247 -5.57 -6.66 17.71
N LEU A 248 -4.50 -6.23 17.02
CA LEU A 248 -4.30 -6.58 15.61
C LEU A 248 -4.12 -8.09 15.43
N CYS A 249 -3.38 -8.74 16.32
CA CYS A 249 -3.19 -10.18 16.28
C CYS A 249 -4.54 -10.92 16.40
N PHE A 250 -5.38 -10.49 17.33
CA PHE A 250 -6.70 -11.06 17.55
C PHE A 250 -7.63 -10.86 16.34
N GLN A 251 -7.64 -9.68 15.74
CA GLN A 251 -8.43 -9.44 14.52
C GLN A 251 -7.91 -10.24 13.32
N THR A 252 -6.59 -10.40 13.19
CA THR A 252 -5.99 -11.24 12.15
C THR A 252 -6.38 -12.70 12.36
N TRP A 253 -6.38 -13.15 13.62
CA TRP A 253 -6.79 -14.49 13.97
C TRP A 253 -8.25 -14.77 13.57
N LYS A 254 -9.17 -13.84 13.89
CA LYS A 254 -10.57 -13.91 13.44
C LYS A 254 -10.71 -13.94 11.92
N LEU A 255 -9.96 -13.08 11.22
CA LEU A 255 -9.96 -13.03 9.75
C LEU A 255 -9.51 -14.37 9.15
N LEU A 256 -8.39 -14.92 9.61
CA LEU A 256 -7.82 -16.13 9.03
C LEU A 256 -8.60 -17.39 9.41
N LEU A 257 -9.18 -17.47 10.61
CA LEU A 257 -10.12 -18.55 10.95
C LEU A 257 -11.35 -18.52 10.05
N TRP A 258 -11.93 -17.34 9.83
CA TRP A 258 -13.04 -17.19 8.88
C TRP A 258 -12.63 -17.65 7.47
N CYS A 259 -11.40 -17.37 7.04
CA CYS A 259 -10.90 -17.84 5.75
C CYS A 259 -10.77 -19.37 5.70
N ILE A 260 -10.30 -20.00 6.76
CA ILE A 260 -10.24 -21.47 6.88
C ILE A 260 -11.64 -22.07 6.75
N ASP A 261 -12.62 -21.53 7.47
CA ASP A 261 -14.00 -22.04 7.46
C ASP A 261 -14.66 -21.94 6.08
N HIS A 262 -14.23 -20.98 5.25
CA HIS A 262 -14.78 -20.74 3.90
C HIS A 262 -13.85 -21.22 2.77
N ASN A 263 -12.78 -21.93 3.10
CA ASN A 263 -11.73 -22.38 2.18
C ASN A 263 -11.16 -21.25 1.29
N VAL A 264 -10.88 -20.10 1.89
CA VAL A 264 -10.27 -18.94 1.23
C VAL A 264 -8.79 -18.89 1.57
N THR A 265 -7.94 -18.78 0.56
CA THR A 265 -6.49 -18.52 0.77
C THR A 265 -6.23 -17.04 0.56
N LEU A 266 -5.64 -16.37 1.56
CA LEU A 266 -5.29 -14.96 1.46
C LEU A 266 -3.80 -14.78 1.19
N VAL A 267 -3.51 -13.89 0.23
CA VAL A 267 -2.19 -13.30 0.02
C VAL A 267 -2.40 -11.79 0.01
N ALA A 268 -1.49 -11.02 0.59
CA ALA A 268 -1.59 -9.56 0.57
C ALA A 268 -0.41 -8.93 -0.17
N CYS A 269 -0.65 -7.85 -0.90
CA CYS A 269 0.37 -7.02 -1.52
C CYS A 269 0.13 -5.54 -1.24
N HIS A 270 1.22 -4.81 -1.05
CA HIS A 270 1.16 -3.36 -0.86
C HIS A 270 0.97 -2.65 -2.19
N ILE A 271 0.05 -1.70 -2.25
CA ILE A 271 -0.12 -0.78 -3.39
C ILE A 271 0.07 0.67 -2.95
N PRO A 272 0.66 1.55 -3.78
CA PRO A 272 0.68 2.98 -3.50
C PRO A 272 -0.76 3.53 -3.36
N GLY A 273 -1.00 4.40 -2.37
CA GLY A 273 -2.33 5.00 -2.14
C GLY A 273 -2.91 5.73 -3.36
N GLU A 274 -2.06 6.25 -4.26
CA GLU A 274 -2.48 6.84 -5.53
C GLU A 274 -3.22 5.87 -6.46
N LEU A 275 -2.97 4.57 -6.31
CA LEU A 275 -3.65 3.50 -7.04
C LEU A 275 -4.89 2.98 -6.29
N ASN A 276 -5.08 3.34 -5.02
CA ASN A 276 -6.18 2.88 -4.16
C ASN A 276 -7.44 3.78 -4.20
N VAL A 277 -7.64 4.50 -5.31
CA VAL A 277 -8.67 5.56 -5.41
C VAL A 277 -10.09 5.05 -5.16
N THR A 278 -10.42 3.87 -5.70
CA THR A 278 -11.79 3.33 -5.64
C THR A 278 -12.16 2.90 -4.22
N ALA A 279 -11.26 2.20 -3.51
CA ALA A 279 -11.54 1.78 -2.14
C ALA A 279 -11.54 2.97 -1.18
N ASP A 280 -10.64 3.96 -1.36
CA ASP A 280 -10.62 5.21 -0.58
C ASP A 280 -11.93 6.02 -0.75
N ALA A 281 -12.46 6.07 -1.97
CA ALA A 281 -13.77 6.68 -2.24
C ALA A 281 -14.92 6.03 -1.46
N LEU A 282 -14.87 4.70 -1.38
CA LEU A 282 -15.88 3.87 -0.73
C LEU A 282 -15.78 3.93 0.80
N SER A 283 -14.56 4.02 1.34
CA SER A 283 -14.30 4.05 2.79
C SER A 283 -14.68 5.38 3.44
N ARG A 284 -14.53 6.50 2.72
CA ARG A 284 -14.86 7.86 3.20
C ARG A 284 -16.32 8.25 2.95
N GLY A 285 -17.15 7.32 2.46
CA GLY A 285 -18.57 7.57 2.20
C GLY A 285 -18.80 8.68 1.18
N LYS A 286 -18.55 8.43 -0.12
CA LYS A 286 -18.80 9.38 -1.22
C LYS A 286 -18.14 10.77 -1.07
N ILE A 287 -17.26 10.99 -0.09
CA ILE A 287 -16.45 12.19 0.07
C ILE A 287 -15.08 11.87 -0.51
N LEU A 288 -14.94 12.10 -1.80
CA LEU A 288 -13.66 12.01 -2.49
C LEU A 288 -12.88 13.31 -2.25
N PRO A 289 -11.70 13.27 -1.61
CA PRO A 289 -10.83 14.45 -1.47
C PRO A 289 -10.43 15.07 -2.82
N THR A 290 -10.60 14.32 -3.92
CA THR A 290 -10.33 14.74 -5.29
C THR A 290 -11.56 15.25 -6.06
N GLU A 291 -12.76 15.28 -5.46
CA GLU A 291 -14.01 15.74 -6.09
C GLU A 291 -14.46 17.12 -5.58
N TRP A 292 -13.56 17.92 -4.99
CA TRP A 292 -13.89 19.29 -4.65
C TRP A 292 -14.14 20.12 -5.92
N GLN A 293 -15.27 20.82 -5.95
CA GLN A 293 -15.64 21.76 -7.00
C GLN A 293 -15.47 23.18 -6.47
N LEU A 294 -14.77 24.03 -7.23
CA LEU A 294 -14.74 25.46 -6.94
C LEU A 294 -16.13 26.07 -7.12
N HIS A 295 -16.52 26.97 -6.22
CA HIS A 295 -17.83 27.60 -6.25
C HIS A 295 -18.10 28.25 -7.62
N PRO A 296 -19.22 27.94 -8.32
CA PRO A 296 -19.46 28.41 -9.69
C PRO A 296 -19.39 29.93 -9.87
N LYS A 297 -19.86 30.71 -8.88
CA LYS A 297 -19.72 32.18 -8.90
C LYS A 297 -18.27 32.65 -8.96
N VAL A 298 -17.35 31.98 -8.26
CA VAL A 298 -15.92 32.32 -8.27
C VAL A 298 -15.33 32.03 -9.65
N VAL A 299 -15.65 30.86 -10.21
CA VAL A 299 -15.21 30.47 -11.55
C VAL A 299 -15.74 31.44 -12.62
N GLN A 300 -17.02 31.84 -12.54
CA GLN A 300 -17.60 32.83 -13.45
C GLN A 300 -16.89 34.19 -13.35
N THR A 301 -16.56 34.65 -12.13
CA THR A 301 -15.76 35.88 -11.97
C THR A 301 -14.38 35.75 -12.63
N LEU A 302 -13.72 34.59 -12.49
CA LEU A 302 -12.43 34.36 -13.15
C LEU A 302 -12.56 34.36 -14.68
N PHE A 303 -13.61 33.74 -15.24
CA PHE A 303 -13.85 33.72 -16.69
C PHE A 303 -14.17 35.11 -17.25
N ASN A 304 -14.79 35.98 -16.46
CA ASN A 304 -15.03 37.37 -16.86
C ASN A 304 -13.74 38.21 -16.82
N LEU A 305 -12.75 37.85 -15.98
CA LEU A 305 -11.51 38.60 -15.82
C LEU A 305 -10.40 38.18 -16.80
N MET A 306 -10.32 36.89 -17.16
CA MET A 306 -9.20 36.32 -17.92
C MET A 306 -9.62 35.60 -19.20
N ASP A 307 -10.83 35.90 -19.68
CA ASP A 307 -11.52 35.17 -20.74
C ASP A 307 -11.91 33.73 -20.37
N ARG A 308 -12.88 33.19 -21.09
CA ARG A 308 -13.45 31.86 -20.81
C ARG A 308 -12.65 30.76 -21.50
N PRO A 309 -12.12 29.76 -20.77
CA PRO A 309 -11.47 28.60 -21.37
C PRO A 309 -12.45 27.71 -22.15
N ASN A 310 -11.92 26.94 -23.09
CA ASN A 310 -12.70 26.07 -23.98
C ASN A 310 -13.06 24.72 -23.34
N ILE A 311 -12.20 24.21 -22.44
CA ILE A 311 -12.31 22.86 -21.88
C ILE A 311 -11.94 22.82 -20.39
N ASP A 312 -12.62 21.97 -19.62
CA ASP A 312 -12.29 21.64 -18.23
C ASP A 312 -11.54 20.29 -18.16
N LEU A 313 -10.26 20.33 -17.83
CA LEU A 313 -9.37 19.16 -17.95
C LEU A 313 -9.50 18.14 -16.80
N PHE A 314 -9.96 18.54 -15.63
CA PHE A 314 -9.92 17.67 -14.44
C PHE A 314 -11.27 17.54 -13.76
N ALA A 315 -12.30 17.30 -14.57
CA ALA A 315 -13.68 17.26 -14.11
C ALA A 315 -14.31 15.86 -14.18
N SER A 316 -15.52 15.80 -13.67
CA SER A 316 -16.46 14.70 -13.68
C SER A 316 -17.79 15.24 -14.23
N PRO A 317 -18.74 14.36 -14.55
CA PRO A 317 -20.05 14.78 -15.07
C PRO A 317 -20.85 15.68 -14.11
N MET A 318 -20.48 15.68 -12.82
CA MET A 318 -21.19 16.36 -11.75
C MET A 318 -20.49 17.63 -11.28
N ASN A 319 -19.20 17.83 -11.61
CA ASN A 319 -18.42 18.98 -11.13
C ASN A 319 -17.76 19.80 -12.26
N ASN A 320 -18.10 19.53 -13.52
CA ASN A 320 -17.59 20.29 -14.66
C ASN A 320 -17.98 21.78 -14.56
N GLN A 321 -17.04 22.65 -14.91
CA GLN A 321 -17.26 24.09 -14.97
C GLN A 321 -17.53 24.57 -16.40
N LEU A 322 -17.28 23.70 -17.39
CA LEU A 322 -17.43 23.97 -18.81
C LEU A 322 -18.22 22.83 -19.49
N PRO A 323 -18.93 23.13 -20.61
CA PRO A 323 -19.69 22.12 -21.35
C PRO A 323 -18.81 20.99 -21.91
N VAL A 324 -17.58 21.33 -22.32
CA VAL A 324 -16.57 20.38 -22.79
C VAL A 324 -15.63 20.10 -21.62
N TYR A 325 -15.49 18.82 -21.26
CA TYR A 325 -14.65 18.41 -20.14
C TYR A 325 -13.98 17.05 -20.38
N CYS A 326 -12.84 16.87 -19.72
CA CYS A 326 -12.12 15.61 -19.62
C CYS A 326 -12.34 15.01 -18.23
N THR A 327 -12.51 13.69 -18.17
CA THR A 327 -12.68 12.98 -16.91
C THR A 327 -11.71 11.83 -16.74
N ARG A 328 -11.49 11.36 -15.51
CA ARG A 328 -10.57 10.24 -15.24
C ARG A 328 -11.14 8.88 -15.60
N VAL A 329 -12.47 8.75 -15.60
CA VAL A 329 -13.19 7.48 -15.79
C VAL A 329 -13.95 7.50 -17.10
N MET A 330 -14.35 6.34 -17.64
CA MET A 330 -15.17 6.35 -18.85
C MET A 330 -16.52 7.02 -18.58
N ASP A 331 -16.81 8.04 -19.38
CA ASP A 331 -18.09 8.75 -19.39
C ASP A 331 -18.49 9.06 -20.84
N PRO A 332 -19.65 8.59 -21.32
CA PRO A 332 -20.13 8.85 -22.68
C PRO A 332 -20.30 10.33 -23.03
N LYS A 333 -20.41 11.23 -22.03
CA LYS A 333 -20.60 12.67 -22.24
C LYS A 333 -19.30 13.48 -22.19
N ALA A 334 -18.21 12.88 -21.76
CA ALA A 334 -16.92 13.55 -21.70
C ALA A 334 -16.26 13.59 -23.06
N TRP A 335 -15.51 14.66 -23.33
CA TRP A 335 -14.77 14.82 -24.58
C TRP A 335 -13.61 13.82 -24.68
N ALA A 336 -12.92 13.58 -23.56
CA ALA A 336 -11.87 12.58 -23.47
C ALA A 336 -11.75 12.00 -22.06
N VAL A 337 -11.13 10.81 -22.00
CA VAL A 337 -10.73 10.17 -20.75
C VAL A 337 -9.26 10.45 -20.50
N ASN A 338 -8.92 10.84 -19.27
CA ASN A 338 -7.60 11.21 -18.79
C ASN A 338 -6.98 12.42 -19.51
N ALA A 339 -7.07 13.61 -18.89
CA ALA A 339 -6.50 14.82 -19.49
C ALA A 339 -4.97 14.80 -19.66
N LEU A 340 -4.23 13.94 -18.97
CA LEU A 340 -2.77 13.89 -19.16
C LEU A 340 -2.35 13.13 -20.42
N THR A 341 -3.25 12.37 -21.06
CA THR A 341 -2.95 11.56 -22.24
C THR A 341 -3.36 12.20 -23.57
N ILE A 342 -4.13 13.28 -23.53
CA ILE A 342 -4.53 14.07 -24.71
C ILE A 342 -3.47 15.14 -25.01
N ASP A 343 -3.36 15.57 -26.27
CA ASP A 343 -2.53 16.70 -26.67
C ASP A 343 -3.17 18.02 -26.24
N TRP A 344 -2.41 18.95 -25.62
CA TRP A 344 -2.89 20.28 -25.19
C TRP A 344 -2.51 21.40 -26.15
N THR A 345 -1.85 21.09 -27.27
CA THR A 345 -1.46 22.07 -28.29
C THR A 345 -2.65 22.95 -28.72
N ASP A 346 -2.43 24.28 -28.72
CA ASP A 346 -3.43 25.31 -29.07
C ASP A 346 -4.68 25.34 -28.17
N MET A 347 -4.65 24.69 -27.00
CA MET A 347 -5.78 24.73 -26.06
C MET A 347 -5.68 25.91 -25.11
N TYR A 348 -6.83 26.55 -24.86
CA TYR A 348 -7.05 27.36 -23.67
C TYR A 348 -7.95 26.59 -22.68
N ALA A 349 -7.36 26.10 -21.59
CA ALA A 349 -8.02 25.16 -20.69
C ALA A 349 -8.18 25.67 -19.25
N TYR A 350 -9.25 25.24 -18.58
CA TYR A 350 -9.42 25.34 -17.14
C TYR A 350 -8.94 24.05 -16.48
N ALA A 351 -8.18 24.17 -15.39
CA ALA A 351 -7.67 23.02 -14.66
C ALA A 351 -7.76 23.23 -13.14
N TYR A 352 -8.43 22.31 -12.45
CA TYR A 352 -8.35 22.16 -11.00
C TYR A 352 -7.96 20.72 -10.64
N PRO A 353 -6.66 20.36 -10.79
CA PRO A 353 -6.19 19.01 -10.54
C PRO A 353 -5.98 18.74 -9.04
N PRO A 354 -5.98 17.46 -8.60
CA PRO A 354 -5.44 17.06 -7.32
C PRO A 354 -3.99 17.52 -7.17
N ILE A 355 -3.64 17.98 -5.97
CA ILE A 355 -2.32 18.55 -5.68
C ILE A 355 -1.18 17.55 -5.99
N SER A 356 -1.42 16.24 -5.80
CA SER A 356 -0.43 15.18 -6.06
C SER A 356 0.04 15.11 -7.51
N ILE A 357 -0.80 15.51 -8.48
CA ILE A 357 -0.45 15.45 -9.91
C ILE A 357 -0.03 16.81 -10.48
N LEU A 358 0.05 17.86 -9.64
CA LEU A 358 0.32 19.23 -10.09
C LEU A 358 1.67 19.35 -10.81
N SER A 359 2.70 18.62 -10.37
CA SER A 359 4.00 18.55 -11.04
C SER A 359 3.91 18.01 -12.46
N ARG A 360 3.07 16.98 -12.69
CA ARG A 360 2.84 16.39 -14.02
C ARG A 360 2.05 17.34 -14.93
N VAL A 361 1.08 18.05 -14.37
CA VAL A 361 0.32 19.09 -15.09
C VAL A 361 1.26 20.21 -15.55
N LEU A 362 2.09 20.75 -14.66
CA LEU A 362 3.05 21.80 -15.01
C LEU A 362 4.10 21.34 -16.01
N HIS A 363 4.53 20.08 -15.93
CA HIS A 363 5.42 19.50 -16.94
C HIS A 363 4.74 19.50 -18.32
N LYS A 364 3.49 19.05 -18.40
CA LYS A 364 2.74 19.03 -19.66
C LYS A 364 2.53 20.45 -20.23
N ILE A 365 2.17 21.42 -19.39
CA ILE A 365 2.07 22.83 -19.81
C ILE A 365 3.38 23.31 -20.41
N ARG A 366 4.53 22.94 -19.83
CA ARG A 366 5.84 23.38 -20.30
C ARG A 366 6.23 22.77 -21.65
N GLU A 367 5.91 21.50 -21.90
CA GLU A 367 6.31 20.79 -23.11
C GLU A 367 5.38 21.05 -24.30
N GLU A 368 4.11 21.38 -24.06
CA GLU A 368 3.10 21.56 -25.10
C GLU A 368 2.67 23.04 -25.20
N PRO A 369 2.61 23.63 -26.40
CA PRO A 369 2.23 25.03 -26.60
C PRO A 369 0.74 25.23 -26.27
N CYS A 370 0.46 25.64 -25.04
CA CYS A 370 -0.91 25.75 -24.52
C CYS A 370 -1.02 26.88 -23.50
N LYS A 371 -2.26 27.28 -23.22
CA LYS A 371 -2.61 28.25 -22.20
C LYS A 371 -3.54 27.59 -21.19
N VAL A 372 -3.26 27.72 -19.90
CA VAL A 372 -4.03 27.05 -18.84
C VAL A 372 -4.34 28.01 -17.70
N MET A 373 -5.62 28.13 -17.38
CA MET A 373 -6.13 28.71 -16.15
C MET A 373 -6.12 27.64 -15.06
N LEU A 374 -5.08 27.64 -14.23
CA LEU A 374 -4.82 26.64 -13.21
C LEU A 374 -5.23 27.13 -11.83
N ILE A 375 -6.06 26.36 -11.13
CA ILE A 375 -6.37 26.58 -9.72
C ILE A 375 -5.43 25.72 -8.87
N ALA A 376 -4.58 26.36 -8.07
CA ALA A 376 -3.57 25.68 -7.25
C ALA A 376 -3.28 26.47 -5.96
N PRO A 377 -2.82 25.79 -4.89
CA PRO A 377 -2.53 26.45 -3.62
C PRO A 377 -1.31 27.39 -3.72
N PHE A 378 -1.32 28.50 -2.98
CA PHE A 378 -0.17 29.40 -2.86
C PHE A 378 0.84 28.85 -1.84
N TRP A 379 1.71 27.93 -2.25
CA TRP A 379 2.71 27.29 -1.36
C TRP A 379 4.16 27.49 -1.87
N PRO A 380 4.84 28.58 -1.48
CA PRO A 380 6.18 28.93 -1.99
C PRO A 380 7.27 27.89 -1.72
N ARG A 381 7.12 27.10 -0.65
CA ARG A 381 8.08 26.07 -0.23
C ARG A 381 8.01 24.78 -1.06
N GLN A 382 7.07 24.67 -1.98
CA GLN A 382 6.90 23.47 -2.80
C GLN A 382 7.81 23.49 -4.03
N THR A 383 8.33 22.32 -4.40
CA THR A 383 9.29 22.16 -5.51
C THR A 383 8.70 22.59 -6.87
N TRP A 384 7.40 22.38 -7.07
CA TRP A 384 6.68 22.73 -8.30
C TRP A 384 6.36 24.23 -8.42
N PHE A 385 6.45 24.99 -7.32
CA PHE A 385 6.09 26.41 -7.30
C PHE A 385 6.95 27.22 -8.28
N GLN A 386 8.25 26.93 -8.35
CA GLN A 386 9.19 27.62 -9.24
C GLN A 386 8.85 27.43 -10.72
N THR A 387 8.43 26.22 -11.11
CA THR A 387 8.01 25.94 -12.49
C THR A 387 6.75 26.73 -12.84
N MET A 388 5.81 26.82 -11.91
CA MET A 388 4.58 27.60 -12.09
C MET A 388 4.87 29.09 -12.30
N ILE A 389 5.77 29.69 -11.50
CA ILE A 389 6.15 31.10 -11.65
C ILE A 389 6.77 31.39 -13.01
N ARG A 390 7.59 30.48 -13.55
CA ARG A 390 8.22 30.64 -14.87
C ARG A 390 7.25 30.60 -16.04
N LEU A 391 6.09 29.98 -15.86
CA LEU A 391 5.07 29.83 -16.90
C LEU A 391 4.02 30.95 -16.86
N LEU A 392 4.13 31.92 -15.95
CA LEU A 392 3.13 32.96 -15.76
C LEU A 392 3.00 33.90 -16.97
N VAL A 393 1.75 34.20 -17.32
CA VAL A 393 1.40 35.21 -18.33
C VAL A 393 0.43 36.27 -17.81
N HIS A 394 0.03 36.16 -16.54
CA HIS A 394 -0.80 37.15 -15.85
C HIS A 394 -0.47 37.16 -14.36
N GLN A 395 -0.80 38.25 -13.66
CA GLN A 395 -0.70 38.29 -12.20
C GLN A 395 -1.63 37.23 -11.57
N PRO A 396 -1.14 36.42 -10.61
CA PRO A 396 -1.98 35.46 -9.90
C PRO A 396 -3.10 36.14 -9.13
N ILE A 397 -4.29 35.53 -9.13
CA ILE A 397 -5.48 36.07 -8.45
C ILE A 397 -5.80 35.18 -7.25
N ILE A 398 -5.64 35.71 -6.04
CA ILE A 398 -6.00 35.02 -4.81
C ILE A 398 -7.52 34.92 -4.74
N LEU A 399 -8.03 33.71 -4.47
CA LEU A 399 -9.48 33.48 -4.39
C LEU A 399 -10.05 33.98 -3.06
N PRO A 400 -11.32 34.44 -3.03
CA PRO A 400 -11.92 34.96 -1.81
C PRO A 400 -12.04 33.88 -0.74
N GLN A 401 -11.67 34.19 0.50
CA GLN A 401 -11.89 33.27 1.62
C GLN A 401 -13.37 33.18 1.93
N ARG A 402 -13.96 32.03 1.60
CA ARG A 402 -15.37 31.72 1.88
C ARG A 402 -15.47 30.28 2.39
N PRO A 403 -16.32 30.01 3.39
CA PRO A 403 -16.53 28.64 3.87
C PRO A 403 -17.14 27.73 2.79
N ASP A 404 -17.74 28.33 1.77
CA ASP A 404 -18.43 27.64 0.69
C ASP A 404 -17.65 27.64 -0.63
N ILE A 405 -16.35 28.00 -0.60
CA ILE A 405 -15.48 28.07 -1.79
C ILE A 405 -15.29 26.70 -2.47
N LEU A 406 -15.23 25.63 -1.69
CA LEU A 406 -15.12 24.25 -2.18
C LEU A 406 -16.35 23.47 -1.74
N LYS A 407 -17.07 22.91 -2.72
CA LYS A 407 -18.26 22.09 -2.51
C LYS A 407 -18.09 20.74 -3.19
N GLN A 408 -18.60 19.69 -2.58
CA GLN A 408 -18.75 18.41 -3.26
C GLN A 408 -20.14 18.32 -3.93
N PRO A 409 -20.23 18.13 -5.25
CA PRO A 409 -21.51 18.17 -5.94
C PRO A 409 -22.44 17.00 -5.59
N ARG A 410 -21.88 15.84 -5.20
CA ARG A 410 -22.67 14.66 -4.80
C ARG A 410 -23.25 14.75 -3.39
N SER A 411 -22.44 15.19 -2.43
CA SER A 411 -22.80 15.21 -1.01
C SER A 411 -23.33 16.57 -0.56
N LYS A 412 -23.16 17.62 -1.39
CA LYS A 412 -23.41 19.04 -1.06
C LYS A 412 -22.64 19.54 0.18
N LEU A 413 -21.59 18.82 0.56
CA LEU A 413 -20.75 19.20 1.70
C LEU A 413 -19.79 20.31 1.30
N ASN A 414 -19.61 21.27 2.20
CA ASN A 414 -18.56 22.27 2.12
C ASN A 414 -17.25 21.69 2.65
N HIS A 415 -16.12 22.15 2.12
CA HIS A 415 -14.81 21.78 2.67
C HIS A 415 -14.69 22.27 4.12
N PRO A 416 -14.28 21.42 5.07
CA PRO A 416 -14.29 21.76 6.50
C PRO A 416 -13.32 22.89 6.84
N ASP A 417 -12.19 22.97 6.13
CA ASP A 417 -11.17 24.01 6.35
C ASP A 417 -10.42 24.39 5.06
N PRO A 418 -10.95 25.29 4.21
CA PRO A 418 -10.31 25.67 2.95
C PRO A 418 -9.19 26.71 3.09
N GLU A 419 -9.04 27.34 4.26
CA GLU A 419 -8.09 28.45 4.47
C GLU A 419 -6.61 28.04 4.27
N PRO A 420 -6.13 26.88 4.76
CA PRO A 420 -4.74 26.45 4.56
C PRO A 420 -4.35 26.23 3.10
N LEU A 421 -5.33 25.97 2.23
CA LEU A 421 -5.09 25.78 0.79
C LEU A 421 -4.68 27.09 0.12
N ARG A 422 -5.11 28.26 0.62
CA ARG A 422 -4.86 29.58 0.00
C ARG A 422 -4.97 29.51 -1.53
N LEU A 423 -6.11 29.00 -2.01
CA LEU A 423 -6.30 28.74 -3.43
C LEU A 423 -6.12 30.01 -4.24
N THR A 424 -5.34 29.91 -5.30
CA THR A 424 -4.99 31.01 -6.20
C THR A 424 -5.21 30.55 -7.63
N CYS A 425 -5.69 31.46 -8.47
CA CYS A 425 -5.79 31.25 -9.89
C CYS A 425 -4.50 31.73 -10.57
N TRP A 426 -3.88 30.84 -11.35
CA TRP A 426 -2.63 31.05 -12.05
C TRP A 426 -2.89 30.93 -13.55
N LEU A 427 -2.67 32.01 -14.30
CA LEU A 427 -2.74 31.95 -15.76
C LEU A 427 -1.35 31.61 -16.31
N LEU A 428 -1.23 30.41 -16.85
CA LEU A 428 0.03 29.85 -17.31
C LEU A 428 0.00 29.65 -18.83
N SER A 429 1.15 29.82 -19.47
CA SER A 429 1.35 29.51 -20.88
C SER A 429 2.78 29.08 -21.13
N SER A 430 3.02 28.17 -22.06
CA SER A 430 4.35 27.85 -22.58
C SER A 430 4.74 28.69 -23.79
N ILE A 431 3.83 29.52 -24.31
CA ILE A 431 4.06 30.33 -25.50
C ILE A 431 5.04 31.47 -25.15
N PRO A 432 6.25 31.52 -25.73
CA PRO A 432 7.28 32.47 -25.31
C PRO A 432 6.89 33.94 -25.48
N CYS A 433 6.10 34.27 -26.52
CA CYS A 433 5.68 35.66 -26.75
C CYS A 433 4.72 36.16 -25.68
N GLU A 434 3.82 35.32 -25.16
CA GLU A 434 2.90 35.68 -24.08
C GLU A 434 3.64 35.90 -22.77
N GLN A 435 4.59 35.01 -22.44
CA GLN A 435 5.45 35.16 -21.27
C GLN A 435 6.28 36.45 -21.35
N GLN A 436 6.93 36.71 -22.49
CA GLN A 436 7.71 37.94 -22.67
C GLN A 436 6.84 39.20 -22.61
N ALA A 437 5.63 39.15 -23.19
CA ALA A 437 4.69 40.26 -23.13
C ALA A 437 4.26 40.56 -21.68
N PHE A 438 4.07 39.52 -20.86
CA PHE A 438 3.81 39.67 -19.44
C PHE A 438 5.02 40.24 -18.69
N LEU A 439 6.21 39.66 -18.86
CA LEU A 439 7.43 40.15 -18.19
C LEU A 439 7.75 41.61 -18.50
N ARG A 440 7.44 42.10 -19.71
CA ARG A 440 7.61 43.53 -20.08
C ARG A 440 6.67 44.48 -19.34
N LYS A 441 5.51 44.01 -18.87
CA LYS A 441 4.56 44.80 -18.08
C LYS A 441 4.96 44.90 -16.61
N LEU A 442 5.96 44.12 -16.20
CA LEU A 442 6.38 44.03 -14.82
C LEU A 442 7.46 45.07 -14.48
N PRO A 443 7.49 45.57 -13.23
CA PRO A 443 8.54 46.48 -12.80
C PRO A 443 9.91 45.79 -12.74
N PRO A 444 11.00 46.53 -12.97
CA PRO A 444 12.37 45.98 -12.94
C PRO A 444 12.86 45.68 -11.52
N TRP A 445 13.65 44.60 -11.43
CA TRP A 445 14.51 44.13 -10.34
C TRP A 445 15.14 45.17 -9.37
N GLN A 446 14.54 45.64 -8.28
CA GLN A 446 15.17 46.47 -7.22
C GLN A 446 15.36 45.73 -5.87
N PRO A 447 16.58 45.31 -5.49
CA PRO A 447 16.83 44.62 -4.22
C PRO A 447 16.55 45.50 -3.00
N VAL A 448 15.92 44.92 -1.97
CA VAL A 448 15.81 45.52 -0.64
C VAL A 448 16.91 44.94 0.27
N ALA A 449 17.47 45.75 1.16
CA ALA A 449 18.56 45.35 2.06
C ALA A 449 18.11 44.18 2.98
N GLY A 450 18.61 42.97 2.70
CA GLY A 450 18.31 41.74 3.46
C GLY A 450 18.22 40.48 2.59
N ASP A 451 17.99 40.61 1.28
CA ASP A 451 17.85 39.47 0.37
C ASP A 451 19.20 38.79 0.09
N ARG A 452 19.33 37.51 0.45
CA ARG A 452 20.48 36.68 0.06
C ARG A 452 20.21 36.03 -1.31
N LEU A 453 20.94 36.48 -2.32
CA LEU A 453 21.03 35.79 -3.62
C LEU A 453 21.80 34.49 -3.49
N GLN A 454 21.16 33.34 -3.71
CA GLN A 454 21.84 32.07 -3.99
C GLN A 454 21.42 31.58 -5.38
N GLY A 455 22.31 31.79 -6.36
CA GLY A 455 22.04 31.49 -7.77
C GLY A 455 21.00 32.45 -8.37
N ARG A 456 20.52 32.16 -9.59
CA ARG A 456 19.50 32.96 -10.32
C ARG A 456 18.10 32.95 -9.64
N HIS A 457 18.03 32.79 -8.32
CA HIS A 457 16.84 32.47 -7.55
C HIS A 457 16.85 33.18 -6.19
N ILE A 458 15.66 33.62 -5.75
CA ILE A 458 15.43 34.15 -4.40
C ILE A 458 14.41 33.23 -3.70
N ILE A 459 14.73 32.82 -2.48
CA ILE A 459 13.83 32.15 -1.54
C ILE A 459 13.36 33.23 -0.56
N ALA A 460 12.05 33.44 -0.43
CA ALA A 460 11.48 34.37 0.52
C ALA A 460 11.14 33.68 1.84
N ASP A 461 11.56 34.30 2.95
CA ASP A 461 11.24 33.89 4.33
C ASP A 461 10.26 34.90 4.95
N SER A 462 9.31 34.36 5.72
CA SER A 462 8.35 35.01 6.64
C SER A 462 7.61 36.30 6.25
N ASP A 463 6.28 36.16 6.15
CA ASP A 463 5.21 37.15 6.41
C ASP A 463 5.12 38.47 5.63
N ILE A 464 5.94 38.71 4.60
CA ILE A 464 5.70 39.78 3.63
C ILE A 464 5.88 39.21 2.22
N PHE A 465 4.80 39.22 1.44
CA PHE A 465 4.70 38.57 0.14
C PHE A 465 5.80 39.04 -0.83
N LEU A 466 6.66 38.12 -1.25
CA LEU A 466 7.70 38.32 -2.27
C LEU A 466 7.44 37.32 -3.40
N SER A 467 7.12 37.82 -4.61
CA SER A 467 7.06 36.96 -5.79
C SER A 467 8.39 37.06 -6.54
N GLY A 468 8.94 35.90 -6.87
CA GLY A 468 10.32 35.76 -7.30
C GLY A 468 10.68 36.55 -8.56
N ALA A 469 11.99 36.68 -8.80
CA ALA A 469 12.51 37.20 -10.05
C ALA A 469 12.61 36.07 -11.09
N THR A 470 12.08 36.30 -12.28
CA THR A 470 12.36 35.47 -13.47
C THR A 470 12.93 36.38 -14.55
N GLY A 471 14.09 36.02 -15.12
CA GLY A 471 14.71 36.82 -16.19
C GLY A 471 15.17 38.23 -15.81
N GLY A 472 15.27 38.58 -14.51
CA GLY A 472 15.65 39.93 -14.05
C GLY A 472 14.48 40.90 -13.82
N THR A 473 13.24 40.44 -13.98
CA THR A 473 12.00 41.23 -13.76
C THR A 473 11.24 40.77 -12.51
N TRP A 474 10.69 41.71 -11.73
CA TRP A 474 9.91 41.43 -10.52
C TRP A 474 8.51 40.95 -10.87
N ILE A 475 8.08 39.84 -10.31
CA ILE A 475 6.63 39.54 -10.27
C ILE A 475 6.10 40.15 -8.96
N PRO A 476 5.23 41.17 -8.99
CA PRO A 476 4.62 41.67 -7.78
C PRO A 476 3.51 40.72 -7.32
N SER A 477 3.47 40.46 -6.03
CA SER A 477 2.32 39.82 -5.38
C SER A 477 1.35 40.93 -5.05
N LEU A 478 0.12 40.84 -5.57
CA LEU A 478 -0.94 41.77 -5.22
C LEU A 478 -1.22 41.69 -3.72
N HIS A 479 -1.08 42.84 -3.07
CA HIS A 479 -1.65 43.11 -1.74
C HIS A 479 -3.18 43.11 -1.85
N LEU A 480 -3.84 42.35 -0.99
CA LEU A 480 -5.09 42.78 -0.33
C LEU A 480 -4.97 42.40 1.14
#